data_AF-A0A1G2C5G3-F1
#
_entry.id   AF-A0A1G2C5G3-F1
#
_cell.length_a   1.000
_cell.length_b   1.000
_cell.length_c   1.000
_cell.angle_alpha   90.00
_cell.angle_beta   90.00
_cell.angle_gamma   90.00
#
_symmetry.space_group_name_H-M   'P 1'
#
loop_
_entity.id
_entity.type
_entity.pdbx_description
1 polymer ?
#
loop_
_entity_poly.entity_id
_entity_poly.type
_entity_poly.pdbx_seq_one_letter_code
_entity_poly.pdbx_strand_id
1 'polypeptide(L)' 'MNVVCGWFGAALILAAYFSVSFGLMTLGDGGFQAMNLFGALGLCVNAYAKKAWPVVALEVAWMLIALVSLIRQS' A
#
# COMPACT_ATOMS: atom_id res chain seq x y z
N MET A 1 5.17 16.04 -10.48
CA MET A 1 5.16 14.99 -9.44
C MET A 1 6.22 13.97 -9.84
N ASN A 2 7.35 13.91 -9.13
CA ASN A 2 8.52 13.15 -9.58
C ASN A 2 8.22 11.64 -9.63
N VAL A 3 8.57 11.01 -10.74
CA VAL A 3 8.37 9.58 -11.06
C VAL A 3 8.81 8.66 -9.91
N VAL A 4 9.78 9.12 -9.13
CA VAL A 4 10.39 8.45 -7.97
C VAL A 4 9.36 8.03 -6.90
N CYS A 5 8.38 8.88 -6.57
CA CYS A 5 7.39 8.56 -5.53
C CYS A 5 6.47 7.40 -5.95
N GLY A 6 6.11 7.33 -7.23
CA GLY A 6 5.28 6.25 -7.76
C GLY A 6 6.01 4.91 -7.80
N TRP A 7 7.29 4.91 -8.21
CA TRP A 7 8.12 3.70 -8.21
C TRP A 7 8.43 3.20 -6.81
N PHE A 8 8.64 4.10 -5.84
CA PHE A 8 8.85 3.71 -4.45
C PHE A 8 7.60 3.03 -3.85
N GLY A 9 6.41 3.59 -4.10
CA GLY A 9 5.15 2.96 -3.69
C GLY A 9 4.94 1.58 -4.33
N ALA A 10 5.23 1.46 -5.63
CA ALA A 10 5.15 0.17 -6.35
C ALA A 10 6.11 -0.87 -5.77
N ALA A 11 7.36 -0.49 -5.47
CA ALA A 11 8.34 -1.38 -4.84
C ALA A 11 7.86 -1.87 -3.46
N LEU A 12 7.25 -0.97 -2.66
CA LEU A 12 6.75 -1.33 -1.33
C LEU A 12 5.57 -2.30 -1.39
N ILE A 13 4.61 -2.09 -2.30
CA ILE A 13 3.49 -3.02 -2.51
C ILE A 13 3.98 -4.37 -3.03
N LEU A 14 4.93 -4.38 -3.97
CA LEU A 14 5.50 -5.62 -4.49
C LEU A 14 6.26 -6.41 -3.41
N ALA A 15 7.01 -5.72 -2.54
CA ALA A 15 7.67 -6.34 -1.40
C ALA A 15 6.64 -6.93 -0.41
N ALA A 16 5.56 -6.22 -0.12
CA ALA A 16 4.49 -6.72 0.74
C ALA A 16 3.81 -7.96 0.15
N TYR A 17 3.49 -7.93 -1.16
CA TYR A 17 2.89 -9.07 -1.87
C TYR A 17 3.84 -10.26 -1.92
N PHE A 18 5.13 -10.03 -2.14
CA PHE A 18 6.16 -11.07 -2.08
C PHE A 18 6.20 -11.71 -0.69
N SER A 19 6.28 -10.91 0.38
CA SER A 19 6.36 -11.43 1.75
C SER A 19 5.16 -12.32 2.10
N VAL A 20 3.95 -11.96 1.70
CA VAL A 20 2.76 -12.80 1.94
C VAL A 20 2.75 -14.04 1.04
N SER A 21 3.12 -13.90 -0.24
CA SER A 21 3.10 -15.01 -1.21
C SER A 21 4.08 -16.13 -0.85
N PHE A 22 5.21 -15.79 -0.23
CA PHE A 22 6.22 -16.75 0.21
C PHE A 22 6.06 -17.16 1.69
N GLY A 23 4.97 -16.77 2.35
CA GLY A 23 4.71 -17.12 3.75
C GLY A 23 5.67 -16.49 4.76
N LEU A 24 6.39 -15.43 4.37
CA LEU A 24 7.28 -14.67 5.26
C LEU A 24 6.48 -13.76 6.21
N MET A 25 5.26 -13.37 5.81
CA MET A 25 4.30 -12.62 6.60
C MET A 25 2.89 -13.13 6.35
N THR A 26 1.99 -12.92 7.30
CA THR A 26 0.55 -13.12 7.15
C THR A 26 -0.15 -11.81 6.83
N LEU A 27 -1.36 -11.89 6.25
CA LEU A 27 -2.21 -10.70 6.03
C LEU A 27 -2.59 -10.00 7.36
N GLY A 28 -2.47 -10.72 8.49
CA GLY A 28 -2.70 -10.21 9.83
C GLY A 28 -1.44 -9.67 10.50
N ASP A 29 -0.31 -9.53 9.81
CA ASP A 29 0.91 -9.01 10.43
C ASP A 29 0.98 -7.48 10.31
N GLY A 30 1.34 -6.80 11.40
CA GLY A 30 1.44 -5.34 11.42
C GLY A 30 2.48 -4.80 10.46
N GLY A 31 3.58 -5.55 10.24
CA GLY A 31 4.59 -5.21 9.24
C GLY A 31 4.04 -5.16 7.81
N PHE A 32 3.26 -6.17 7.43
CA PHE A 32 2.58 -6.21 6.12
C PHE A 32 1.62 -5.02 5.96
N GLN A 33 0.82 -4.73 7.00
CA GLN A 33 -0.14 -3.63 6.94
C GLN A 33 0.53 -2.26 6.87
N ALA A 34 1.66 -2.07 7.57
CA ALA A 34 2.45 -0.84 7.45
C ALA A 34 3.01 -0.68 6.02
N MET A 35 3.58 -1.74 5.44
CA MET A 35 4.06 -1.72 4.05
C MET A 35 2.93 -1.41 3.07
N ASN A 36 1.76 -2.01 3.26
CA ASN A 36 0.60 -1.76 2.43
C ASN A 36 0.12 -0.30 2.54
N LEU A 37 0.06 0.26 3.75
CA LEU A 37 -0.35 1.65 3.99
C LEU A 37 0.58 2.66 3.31
N PHE A 38 1.89 2.53 3.49
CA PHE A 38 2.87 3.45 2.90
C PHE A 38 2.98 3.26 1.38
N GLY A 39 2.85 2.03 0.89
CA GLY A 39 2.85 1.71 -0.55
C GLY A 39 1.66 2.33 -1.25
N ALA A 40 0.46 2.13 -0.67
CA ALA A 40 -0.78 2.68 -1.17
C ALA A 40 -0.79 4.22 -1.15
N LEU A 41 -0.23 4.85 -0.11
CA LEU A 41 -0.08 6.31 -0.07
C LEU A 41 0.76 6.84 -1.25
N GLY A 42 1.91 6.21 -1.53
CA GLY A 42 2.79 6.60 -2.65
C GLY A 42 2.11 6.45 -4.02
N LEU A 43 1.39 5.34 -4.22
CA LEU A 43 0.64 5.09 -5.45
C LEU A 43 -0.58 6.01 -5.58
N CYS A 44 -1.29 6.28 -4.50
CA CYS A 44 -2.44 7.20 -4.46
C CYS A 44 -2.03 8.60 -4.89
N VAL A 45 -0.92 9.13 -4.36
CA VAL A 45 -0.37 10.44 -4.75
C VAL A 45 -0.05 10.45 -6.24
N ASN A 46 0.66 9.44 -6.75
CA ASN A 46 0.99 9.33 -8.17
C ASN A 46 -0.26 9.20 -9.07
N ALA A 47 -1.25 8.41 -8.66
CA ALA A 47 -2.51 8.23 -9.37
C ALA A 47 -3.33 9.52 -9.43
N TYR A 48 -3.37 10.27 -8.32
CA TYR A 48 -4.00 11.58 -8.25
C TYR A 48 -3.33 12.57 -9.22
N ALA A 49 -2.00 12.58 -9.28
CA ALA A 49 -1.25 13.39 -10.24
C ALA A 49 -1.64 13.11 -11.70
N LYS A 50 -1.89 11.83 -12.02
CA LYS A 50 -2.27 11.36 -13.35
C LYS A 50 -3.78 11.41 -13.60
N LYS A 51 -4.58 11.92 -12.65
CA LYS A 51 -6.05 11.93 -12.68
C LYS A 51 -6.66 10.53 -12.91
N ALA A 52 -5.96 9.50 -12.47
CA ALA A 52 -6.39 8.11 -12.55
C ALA A 52 -7.34 7.79 -11.38
N TRP A 53 -8.54 8.38 -11.40
CA TRP A 53 -9.51 8.28 -10.30
C TRP A 53 -9.86 6.86 -9.85
N PRO A 54 -9.99 5.85 -10.74
CA PRO A 54 -10.20 4.47 -10.29
C PRO A 54 -9.06 3.94 -9.42
N VAL A 55 -7.82 4.29 -9.76
CA VAL A 55 -6.63 3.89 -9.00
C VAL A 55 -6.58 4.65 -7.68
N VAL A 56 -6.91 5.94 -7.66
CA VAL A 56 -7.02 6.71 -6.41
C VAL A 56 -8.01 6.06 -5.44
N ALA A 57 -9.20 5.68 -5.91
CA ALA A 57 -10.20 5.02 -5.07
C ALA A 57 -9.72 3.67 -4.53
N LEU A 58 -9.04 2.88 -5.37
CA LEU A 58 -8.45 1.60 -4.96
C LEU A 58 -7.40 1.78 -3.87
N GLU A 59 -6.44 2.69 -4.05
CA GLU A 59 -5.37 2.91 -3.07
C GLU A 59 -5.91 3.48 -1.75
N VAL A 60 -6.94 4.34 -1.81
CA VAL A 60 -7.65 4.80 -0.59
C VAL A 60 -8.30 3.63 0.15
N ALA A 61 -8.93 2.69 -0.56
CA ALA A 61 -9.50 1.50 0.08
C ALA A 61 -8.43 0.64 0.77
N TRP A 62 -7.28 0.43 0.12
CA TRP A 62 -6.15 -0.29 0.71
C TRP A 62 -5.60 0.41 1.97
N MET A 63 -5.47 1.74 1.94
CA MET A 63 -5.05 2.52 3.11
C MET A 63 -6.03 2.35 4.28
N LEU A 64 -7.34 2.38 4.03
CA LEU A 64 -8.35 2.18 5.07
C LEU A 64 -8.30 0.78 5.68
N ILE A 65 -8.17 -0.26 4.84
CA ILE A 65 -8.02 -1.66 5.30
C ILE A 65 -6.78 -1.79 6.18
N ALA A 66 -5.65 -1.22 5.75
CA ALA A 66 -4.40 -1.28 6.50
C ALA A 66 -4.50 -0.56 7.85
N LEU A 67 -5.10 0.63 7.87
CA LEU A 67 -5.28 1.40 9.10
C LEU A 67 -6.16 0.66 10.12
N VAL A 68 -7.30 0.12 9.68
CA VAL A 68 -8.20 -0.67 10.55
C VAL A 68 -7.50 -1.92 11.07
N SER A 69 -6.73 -2.60 10.22
CA SER A 69 -5.98 -3.79 10.58
C SER A 69 -4.91 -3.51 11.64
N LEU A 70 -4.16 -2.40 11.50
CA LEU A 70 -3.16 -1.97 12.48
C LEU A 70 -3.78 -1.61 13.84
N ILE A 71 -4.91 -0.90 13.85
CA ILE A 71 -5.63 -0.54 15.09
C ILE A 71 -6.18 -1.79 15.80
N ARG A 72 -6.61 -2.81 15.05
CA ARG A 72 -7.14 -4.04 15.62
C ARG A 72 -6.06 -5.00 16.14
N GLN A 73 -4.84 -4.90 15.62
CA GLN A 73 -3.70 -5.72 16.01
C GLN A 73 -2.88 -5.14 17.17
N SER A 74 -3.15 -3.90 17.59
CA SER A 74 -2.53 -3.25 18.76
C SER A 74 -3.29 -3.58 20.05
#